data_AF-A0A1N7S127-F1
#
_entry.id   AF-A0A1N7S127-F1
#
_cell.length_a   1.000
_cell.length_b   1.000
_cell.length_c   1.000
_cell.angle_alpha   90.00
_cell.angle_beta   90.00
_cell.angle_gamma   90.00
#
_symmetry.space_group_name_H-M   'P 1'
#
loop_
_entity.id
_entity.type
_entity.pdbx_description
1 polymer ?
#
loop_
_entity_poly.entity_id
_entity_poly.type
_entity_poly.pdbx_seq_one_letter_code
_entity_poly.pdbx_strand_id
1 'polypeptide(L)'
;MHGYLIAVAKSANIEVEPNEKITAIFKRVREGHPKLNYIGPRATEIGLVLKAGATIIDSINTVRNNASVAHPNEEVVPEAEAMFLINMIRSMLHYIEMKLKS
;
A
#
# COMPACT_ATOMS: atom_id res chain seq x y z
N MET A 1 1.38 1.14 7.01
CA MET A 1 0.74 0.54 5.82
C MET A 1 0.69 -0.99 5.89
N HIS A 2 1.82 -1.70 6.06
CA HIS A 2 1.85 -3.17 6.07
C HIS A 2 0.86 -3.78 7.10
N GLY A 3 0.98 -3.40 8.38
CA GLY A 3 0.05 -3.86 9.43
C GLY A 3 -1.42 -3.48 9.19
N TYR A 4 -1.69 -2.33 8.56
CA TYR A 4 -3.05 -1.92 8.20
C TYR A 4 -3.65 -2.84 7.14
N LEU A 5 -2.90 -3.15 6.08
CA LEU A 5 -3.37 -4.09 5.05
C LEU A 5 -3.58 -5.51 5.58
N ILE A 6 -2.75 -5.96 6.53
CA ILE A 6 -2.98 -7.22 7.25
C ILE A 6 -4.30 -7.18 8.00
N ALA A 7 -4.61 -6.08 8.71
CA ALA A 7 -5.87 -5.94 9.43
C ALA A 7 -7.07 -5.97 8.48
N VAL A 8 -6.98 -5.28 7.33
CA VAL A 8 -8.01 -5.32 6.28
C VAL A 8 -8.19 -6.75 5.73
N ALA A 9 -7.10 -7.44 5.39
CA ALA A 9 -7.15 -8.82 4.91
C ALA A 9 -7.82 -9.76 5.91
N LYS A 10 -7.40 -9.70 7.19
CA LYS A 10 -8.00 -10.49 8.27
C LYS A 10 -9.49 -10.20 8.44
N SER A 11 -9.91 -8.93 8.38
CA SER A 11 -11.33 -8.56 8.50
C SER A 11 -12.21 -9.12 7.38
N ALA A 12 -11.61 -9.49 6.25
CA ALA A 12 -12.28 -10.07 5.10
C ALA A 12 -12.01 -11.58 4.93
N ASN A 13 -11.45 -12.25 5.95
CA ASN A 13 -11.05 -13.67 5.89
C ASN A 13 -10.08 -13.99 4.73
N ILE A 14 -9.20 -13.04 4.40
CA ILE A 14 -8.14 -13.24 3.41
C ILE A 14 -6.87 -13.63 4.16
N GLU A 15 -6.36 -14.83 3.88
CA GLU A 15 -5.12 -15.33 4.46
C GLU A 15 -3.91 -14.50 4.00
N VAL A 16 -3.01 -14.23 4.94
CA VAL A 16 -1.75 -13.52 4.74
C VAL A 16 -0.64 -14.34 5.37
N GLU A 17 0.40 -14.63 4.59
CA GLU A 17 1.53 -15.41 5.07
C GLU A 17 2.42 -14.59 6.01
N PRO A 18 3.10 -15.24 6.97
CA PRO A 18 4.17 -14.60 7.73
C PRO A 18 5.23 -14.04 6.78
N ASN A 19 5.60 -12.76 6.96
CA ASN A 19 6.57 -12.03 6.14
C ASN A 19 6.15 -11.79 4.67
N GLU A 20 4.87 -11.92 4.33
CA GLU A 20 4.40 -11.60 2.99
C GLU A 20 4.66 -10.12 2.64
N LYS A 21 5.18 -9.88 1.43
CA LYS A 21 5.47 -8.51 0.96
C LYS A 21 4.18 -7.70 0.86
N ILE A 22 4.27 -6.40 1.12
CA ILE A 22 3.09 -5.52 1.11
C ILE A 22 2.35 -5.53 -0.23
N THR A 23 3.08 -5.69 -1.33
CA THR A 23 2.54 -5.78 -2.70
C THR A 23 1.67 -7.02 -2.89
N ALA A 24 2.10 -8.15 -2.34
CA ALA A 24 1.35 -9.40 -2.40
C ALA A 24 0.09 -9.34 -1.52
N ILE A 25 0.20 -8.80 -0.30
CA ILE A 25 -0.97 -8.55 0.58
C ILE A 25 -1.96 -7.62 -0.12
N PHE A 26 -1.49 -6.50 -0.67
CA PHE A 26 -2.35 -5.55 -1.37
C PHE A 26 -3.03 -6.18 -2.58
N LYS A 27 -2.32 -7.01 -3.36
CA LYS A 27 -2.91 -7.76 -4.47
C LYS A 27 -4.05 -8.67 -3.98
N ARG A 28 -3.80 -9.49 -2.95
CA ARG A 28 -4.82 -10.38 -2.37
C ARG A 28 -6.04 -9.62 -1.90
N VAL A 29 -5.83 -8.51 -1.18
CA VAL A 29 -6.92 -7.64 -0.71
C VAL A 29 -7.70 -7.06 -1.88
N ARG A 30 -7.03 -6.53 -2.92
CA ARG A 30 -7.70 -5.97 -4.10
C ARG A 30 -8.52 -7.01 -4.86
N GLU A 31 -8.02 -8.24 -4.98
CA GLU A 31 -8.69 -9.29 -5.77
C GLU A 31 -9.75 -10.06 -4.96
N GLY A 32 -9.54 -10.22 -3.65
CA GLY A 32 -10.38 -11.04 -2.78
C GLY A 32 -11.41 -10.27 -1.95
N HIS A 33 -11.21 -8.97 -1.71
CA HIS A 33 -12.14 -8.20 -0.87
C HIS A 33 -13.31 -7.68 -1.72
N PRO A 34 -14.59 -7.99 -1.38
CA PRO A 34 -15.74 -7.63 -2.21
C PRO A 34 -15.84 -6.14 -2.53
N LYS A 35 -15.53 -5.28 -1.55
CA LYS A 35 -15.51 -3.83 -1.77
C LYS A 35 -14.31 -3.32 -2.57
N LEU A 36 -13.15 -3.99 -2.56
CA LEU A 36 -11.92 -3.51 -3.22
C LEU A 36 -11.68 -4.17 -4.58
N ASN A 37 -12.39 -5.25 -4.89
CA ASN A 37 -12.43 -5.83 -6.23
C ASN A 37 -13.25 -4.94 -7.17
N TYR A 38 -12.57 -4.01 -7.83
CA TYR A 38 -13.20 -3.06 -8.74
C TYR A 38 -13.48 -3.68 -10.11
N ILE A 39 -14.76 -3.79 -10.47
CA ILE A 39 -15.25 -4.34 -11.75
C ILE A 39 -16.02 -3.31 -12.59
N GLY A 40 -15.84 -2.01 -12.31
CA GLY A 40 -16.56 -0.93 -12.96
C GLY A 40 -15.95 -0.45 -14.29
N PRO A 41 -16.40 0.70 -14.82
CA PRO A 41 -15.84 1.30 -16.03
C PRO A 41 -14.32 1.48 -15.93
N ARG A 42 -13.58 1.19 -17.01
CA ARG A 42 -12.11 1.32 -17.04
C ARG A 42 -11.39 0.46 -15.98
N ALA A 43 -11.97 -0.68 -15.60
CA ALA A 43 -11.39 -1.57 -14.59
C ALA A 43 -9.95 -2.01 -14.91
N THR A 44 -9.63 -2.20 -16.19
CA THR A 44 -8.27 -2.55 -16.62
C THR A 44 -7.29 -1.42 -16.31
N GLU A 45 -7.58 -0.19 -16.75
CA GLU A 45 -6.72 0.96 -16.54
C GLU A 45 -6.59 1.31 -15.04
N ILE A 46 -7.71 1.28 -14.30
CA ILE A 46 -7.71 1.49 -12.85
C ILE A 46 -6.91 0.39 -12.15
N GLY A 47 -7.05 -0.86 -12.56
CA GLY A 47 -6.27 -1.99 -12.04
C GLY A 47 -4.77 -1.81 -12.25
N LEU A 48 -4.36 -1.28 -13.40
CA LEU A 48 -2.95 -0.93 -13.67
C LEU A 48 -2.44 0.16 -12.74
N VAL A 49 -3.22 1.23 -12.52
CA VAL A 49 -2.86 2.31 -11.59
C VAL A 49 -2.71 1.78 -10.16
N LEU A 50 -3.65 0.95 -9.70
CA LEU A 50 -3.59 0.34 -8.37
C LEU A 50 -2.37 -0.59 -8.21
N LYS A 51 -2.04 -1.36 -9.26
CA LYS A 51 -0.85 -2.21 -9.26
C LYS A 51 0.43 -1.38 -9.19
N ALA A 52 0.53 -0.30 -9.96
CA ALA A 52 1.67 0.63 -9.89
C ALA A 52 1.78 1.27 -8.50
N GLY A 53 0.65 1.68 -7.91
CA GLY A 53 0.60 2.20 -6.54
C GLY A 53 1.14 1.20 -5.51
N ALA A 54 0.81 -0.09 -5.65
CA ALA A 54 1.34 -1.14 -4.77
C ALA A 54 2.88 -1.21 -4.84
N THR A 55 3.45 -1.14 -6.04
CA THR A 55 4.91 -1.10 -6.24
C THR A 55 5.53 0.15 -5.60
N ILE A 56 4.90 1.31 -5.75
CA ILE A 56 5.36 2.56 -5.12
C ILE A 56 5.40 2.41 -3.59
N ILE A 57 4.35 1.84 -3.00
CA ILE A 57 4.30 1.59 -1.54
C ILE A 57 5.41 0.63 -1.09
N ASP A 58 5.73 -0.41 -1.86
CA ASP A 58 6.82 -1.33 -1.54
C ASP A 58 8.16 -0.59 -1.47
N SER A 59 8.47 0.22 -2.48
CA SER A 59 9.68 1.04 -2.54
C SER A 59 9.75 2.02 -1.37
N ILE A 60 8.63 2.65 -0.99
CA ILE A 60 8.60 3.55 0.18
C ILE A 60 8.89 2.80 1.48
N ASN A 61 8.42 1.56 1.64
CA ASN A 61 8.76 0.77 2.83
C ASN A 61 10.26 0.47 2.90
N THR A 62 10.91 0.20 1.76
CA THR A 62 12.37 0.04 1.70
C THR A 62 13.08 1.33 2.11
N VAL A 63 12.67 2.48 1.58
CA VAL A 63 13.23 3.80 1.97
C VAL A 63 13.08 4.02 3.47
N ARG A 64 11.89 3.79 4.03
CA ARG A 64 11.62 3.98 5.47
C ARG A 64 12.41 3.02 6.36
N ASN A 65 12.53 1.76 5.96
CA ASN A 65 13.23 0.74 6.74
C ASN A 65 14.76 0.93 6.68
N ASN A 66 15.28 1.35 5.52
CA ASN A 66 16.71 1.61 5.33
C ASN A 66 17.14 2.97 5.91
N ALA A 67 16.20 3.90 6.08
CA ALA A 67 16.41 5.16 6.81
C ALA A 67 16.11 5.04 8.32
N SER A 68 16.08 3.83 8.90
CA SER A 68 15.78 3.66 10.33
C SER A 68 17.05 3.44 11.19
N VAL A 69 17.27 4.38 12.13
CA VAL A 69 17.93 4.44 13.46
C VAL A 69 19.14 3.54 13.82
N ALA A 70 19.39 2.40 13.18
CA ALA A 70 20.49 1.49 13.56
C ALA A 70 21.88 1.95 13.08
N HIS A 71 21.92 2.87 12.11
CA HIS A 71 23.12 3.57 11.68
C HIS A 71 22.81 5.08 11.66
N PRO A 72 23.78 5.96 11.96
CA PRO A 72 23.62 7.39 11.70
C PRO A 72 23.34 7.52 10.20
N ASN A 73 22.11 7.86 9.81
CA ASN A 73 21.81 8.11 8.40
C ASN A 73 22.59 9.37 8.00
N GLU A 74 23.69 9.20 7.26
CA GLU A 74 24.45 10.31 6.69
C GLU A 74 23.62 11.05 5.60
N GLU A 75 22.56 10.43 5.07
CA GLU A 75 21.68 11.02 4.07
C GLU A 75 20.21 11.01 4.53
N VAL A 76 19.71 12.19 4.90
CA VAL A 76 18.28 12.42 5.18
C VAL A 76 17.57 12.65 3.85
N VAL A 77 16.43 11.98 3.63
CA VAL A 77 15.57 12.23 2.46
C VAL A 77 15.15 13.71 2.46
N PRO A 78 15.41 14.49 1.40
CA PRO A 78 15.05 15.90 1.39
C PRO A 78 13.53 16.10 1.47
N GLU A 79 13.11 17.28 1.93
CA GLU A 79 11.72 17.55 2.29
C GLU A 79 10.74 17.33 1.13
N ALA A 80 11.10 17.76 -0.09
CA ALA A 80 10.24 17.63 -1.26
C ALA A 80 9.94 16.16 -1.58
N GLU A 81 10.96 15.31 -1.61
CA GLU A 81 10.85 13.87 -1.82
C GLU A 81 10.07 13.22 -0.69
N ALA A 82 10.37 13.55 0.57
CA ALA A 82 9.66 13.03 1.72
C ALA A 82 8.15 13.33 1.65
N MET A 83 7.80 14.58 1.32
CA MET A 83 6.41 15.00 1.17
C MET A 83 5.70 14.32 0.00
N PHE A 84 6.39 14.12 -1.13
CA PHE A 84 5.87 13.35 -2.25
C PHE A 84 5.51 11.91 -1.84
N LEU A 85 6.44 11.20 -1.19
CA LEU A 85 6.22 9.82 -0.74
C LEU A 85 5.05 9.72 0.26
N ILE A 86 4.96 10.67 1.20
CA ILE A 86 3.86 10.74 2.16
C ILE A 86 2.51 10.91 1.45
N ASN A 87 2.43 11.80 0.46
CA ASN A 87 1.18 12.07 -0.27
C ASN A 87 0.74 10.88 -1.13
N MET A 88 1.68 10.11 -1.68
CA MET A 88 1.37 8.85 -2.37
C MET A 88 0.72 7.83 -1.42
N ILE A 89 1.28 7.66 -0.21
CA ILE A 89 0.69 6.78 0.81
C ILE A 89 -0.69 7.28 1.24
N ARG A 90 -0.85 8.57 1.50
CA ARG A 90 -2.14 9.18 1.91
C ARG A 90 -3.23 8.93 0.88
N SER A 91 -2.91 9.12 -0.41
CA SER A 91 -3.86 8.89 -1.51
C SER A 91 -4.34 7.45 -1.55
N MET A 92 -3.43 6.48 -1.36
CA MET A 92 -3.79 5.06 -1.36
C MET A 92 -4.58 4.64 -0.11
N LEU A 93 -4.20 5.15 1.07
CA LEU A 93 -4.97 4.93 2.30
C LEU A 93 -6.39 5.47 2.17
N HIS A 94 -6.52 6.70 1.68
CA HIS A 94 -7.80 7.34 1.47
C HIS A 94 -8.69 6.55 0.51
N TYR A 95 -8.13 6.07 -0.61
CA TYR A 95 -8.86 5.20 -1.54
C TYR A 95 -9.40 3.94 -0.85
N ILE A 96 -8.56 3.22 -0.10
CA ILE A 96 -8.98 2.01 0.62
C ILE A 96 -10.08 2.35 1.63
N GLU A 97 -9.91 3.40 2.44
CA GLU A 97 -10.91 3.80 3.43
C GLU A 97 -12.25 4.16 2.81
N MET A 98 -12.25 4.93 1.71
CA MET A 98 -13.47 5.28 0.99
C MET A 98 -14.21 4.04 0.51
N LYS A 99 -13.47 3.07 -0.03
CA LYS A 99 -14.02 1.80 -0.49
C LYS A 99 -14.52 0.91 0.65
N LEU A 100 -13.94 0.99 1.85
CA LEU A 100 -14.39 0.18 3.00
C LEU A 100 -15.59 0.81 3.72
N LYS A 101 -15.69 2.15 3.75
CA LYS A 101 -16.79 2.91 4.35
C LYS A 101 -18.08 2.86 3.52
N SER A 102 -17.97 2.84 2.18
CA SER A 102 -19.11 2.63 1.27
C SER A 102 -19.65 1.21 1.36
#